data_AF-A0A838RF20-F1
#
_entry.id   AF-A0A838RF20-F1
#
_cell.length_a   1.000
_cell.length_b   1.000
_cell.length_c   1.000
_cell.angle_alpha   90.00
_cell.angle_beta   90.00
_cell.angle_gamma   90.00
#
_symmetry.space_group_name_H-M   'P 1'
#
loop_
_entity.id
_entity.type
_entity.pdbx_description
1 polymer ?
#
loop_
_entity_poly.entity_id
_entity_poly.type
_entity_poly.pdbx_seq_one_letter_code
_entity_poly.pdbx_strand_id
1 'polypeptide(L)' 'MPLLHRSEPGALAWTEAATRITDGQVPDAVYEEVRPHFTEKELSDLTLAVAAINAWNRLSISARIVAGAYQPAIATT' A
#
# COMPACT_ATOMS: atom_id res chain seq x y z
N MET A 1 -14.63 -14.65 6.53
CA MET A 1 -13.24 -15.16 6.44
C MET A 1 -12.32 -13.96 6.40
N PRO A 2 -11.53 -13.64 7.43
CA PRO A 2 -10.49 -12.64 7.26
C PRO A 2 -9.41 -13.24 6.37
N LEU A 3 -9.10 -12.56 5.27
CA LEU A 3 -8.12 -12.99 4.25
C LEU A 3 -6.67 -12.82 4.71
N LEU A 4 -6.45 -12.31 5.93
CA LEU A 4 -5.16 -11.76 6.32
C LEU A 4 -4.31 -12.76 7.13
N HIS A 5 -3.21 -13.24 6.56
CA HIS A 5 -2.14 -13.99 7.23
C HIS A 5 -1.44 -13.14 8.31
N ARG A 6 -0.76 -13.79 9.26
CA ARG A 6 -0.29 -13.18 10.52
C ARG A 6 0.63 -11.95 10.36
N SER A 7 1.30 -11.79 9.21
CA SER A 7 2.18 -10.64 8.89
C SER A 7 1.46 -9.47 8.20
N GLU A 8 0.24 -9.67 7.71
CA GLU A 8 -0.52 -8.65 6.99
C GLU A 8 -1.06 -7.50 7.85
N PRO A 9 -1.42 -7.68 9.14
CA PRO A 9 -1.82 -6.55 9.98
C PRO A 9 -0.71 -5.49 10.12
N GLY A 10 0.53 -5.92 10.36
CA GLY A 10 1.69 -5.02 10.43
C GLY A 10 2.01 -4.39 9.07
N ALA A 11 1.95 -5.16 7.99
CA ALA A 11 2.15 -4.62 6.63
C ALA A 11 1.13 -3.52 6.28
N LEU A 12 -0.13 -3.71 6.68
CA LEU A 12 -1.20 -2.74 6.46
C LEU A 12 -0.96 -1.47 7.30
N ALA A 13 -0.66 -1.61 8.58
CA ALA A 13 -0.35 -0.48 9.45
C ALA A 13 0.85 0.34 8.94
N TRP A 14 1.90 -0.34 8.49
CA TRP A 14 3.06 0.30 7.85
C TRP A 14 2.66 1.05 6.58
N THR A 15 1.88 0.40 5.72
CA THR A 15 1.41 0.99 4.44
C THR A 15 0.57 2.24 4.68
N GLU A 16 -0.34 2.20 5.65
CA GLU A 16 -1.17 3.34 6.03
C GLU A 16 -0.32 4.51 6.57
N ALA A 17 0.65 4.22 7.45
CA ALA A 17 1.54 5.24 8.00
C ALA A 17 2.43 5.86 6.91
N ALA A 18 3.04 5.05 6.06
CA ALA A 18 3.88 5.50 4.96
C ALA A 18 3.09 6.27 3.88
N THR A 19 1.81 5.97 3.69
CA THR A 19 0.94 6.74 2.78
C THR A 19 0.60 8.13 3.34
N ARG A 20 0.47 8.24 4.66
CA ARG A 20 0.21 9.50 5.39
C ARG A 20 1.49 10.22 5.83
N ILE A 21 2.64 9.92 5.22
CA ILE A 21 3.95 10.51 5.59
C ILE A 21 4.00 12.06 5.50
N THR A 22 3.03 12.68 4.83
CA THR A 22 2.87 14.14 4.82
C THR A 22 2.49 14.71 6.18
N ASP A 23 1.90 13.90 7.05
CA ASP A 23 1.42 14.29 8.38
C ASP A 23 2.55 14.19 9.44
N GLY A 24 3.70 13.63 9.07
CA GLY A 24 4.86 13.45 9.92
C GLY A 24 5.60 12.14 9.65
N GLN A 25 6.49 11.75 10.56
CA GLN A 25 7.19 10.48 10.48
C GLN A 25 6.26 9.30 10.80
N VAL A 26 6.64 8.09 10.36
CA VAL A 26 5.98 6.85 10.80
C VAL A 26 6.08 6.75 12.33
N PRO A 27 4.98 6.54 13.07
CA PRO A 27 5.03 6.45 14.52
C PRO A 27 5.89 5.28 15.01
N ASP A 28 6.65 5.48 16.08
CA ASP A 28 7.52 4.46 16.67
C ASP A 28 6.76 3.18 17.02
N ALA A 29 5.51 3.29 17.48
CA ALA A 29 4.66 2.14 17.78
C ALA A 29 4.42 1.25 16.55
N VAL A 30 4.23 1.85 15.37
CA VAL A 30 4.06 1.11 14.10
C VAL A 30 5.40 0.49 13.70
N TYR A 31 6.51 1.20 13.87
CA TYR A 31 7.83 0.63 13.57
C TYR A 31 8.16 -0.59 14.45
N GLU A 32 7.92 -0.49 15.76
CA GLU A 32 8.16 -1.58 16.71
C GLU A 32 7.21 -2.77 16.53
N GLU A 33 5.98 -2.54 16.06
CA GLU A 33 5.04 -3.62 15.73
C GLU A 33 5.49 -4.40 14.48
N VAL A 34 6.07 -3.71 13.49
CA VAL A 34 6.36 -4.31 12.18
C VAL A 34 7.74 -4.95 12.14
N ARG A 35 8.74 -4.39 12.85
CA ARG A 35 10.13 -4.88 12.87
C ARG A 35 10.29 -6.38 13.20
N PRO A 36 9.52 -7.01 14.11
CA PRO A 36 9.65 -8.45 14.39
C PRO A 36 9.18 -9.36 13.25
N HIS A 37 8.41 -8.83 12.30
CA HIS A 37 7.76 -9.58 11.22
C HIS A 37 8.46 -9.43 9.86
N PHE A 38 9.35 -8.45 9.74
CA PHE A 38 10.04 -8.12 8.50
C PHE A 38 11.54 -7.97 8.75
N THR A 39 12.34 -8.54 7.86
CA THR A 39 13.74 -8.14 7.76
C THR A 39 13.86 -6.69 7.28
N GLU A 40 15.01 -6.05 7.52
CA GLU A 40 15.26 -4.69 7.03
C GLU A 40 15.08 -4.57 5.51
N LYS A 41 15.47 -5.62 4.77
CA LYS A 41 15.29 -5.69 3.33
C LYS A 41 13.80 -5.73 2.96
N GLU A 42 13.02 -6.61 3.58
CA GLU A 42 11.59 -6.73 3.27
C GLU A 42 10.82 -5.45 3.64
N LEU A 43 11.17 -4.80 4.75
CA LEU A 43 10.56 -3.53 5.14
C LEU A 43 10.92 -2.39 4.15
N SER A 44 12.16 -2.39 3.66
CA SER A 44 12.61 -1.44 2.62
C SER A 44 11.89 -1.68 1.29
N ASP A 45 11.76 -2.94 0.88
CA ASP A 45 11.02 -3.32 -0.33
C ASP A 45 9.54 -2.95 -0.22
N LEU A 46 8.91 -3.19 0.93
CA LEU A 46 7.54 -2.77 1.21
C LEU A 46 7.40 -1.25 1.13
N THR A 47 8.31 -0.50 1.73
CA THR A 47 8.31 0.97 1.69
C THR A 47 8.44 1.49 0.26
N LEU A 48 9.31 0.86 -0.55
CA LEU A 48 9.48 1.20 -1.96
C LEU A 48 8.21 0.93 -2.77
N ALA A 49 7.55 -0.21 -2.52
CA ALA A 49 6.29 -0.54 -3.18
C ALA A 49 5.18 0.48 -2.84
N VAL A 50 5.07 0.88 -1.56
CA VAL A 50 4.12 1.90 -1.10
C VAL A 50 4.42 3.26 -1.72
N ALA A 51 5.70 3.66 -1.79
CA ALA A 51 6.10 4.89 -2.44
C ALA A 51 5.76 4.88 -3.94
N ALA A 52 6.02 3.78 -4.63
CA ALA A 52 5.75 3.62 -6.05
C ALA A 52 4.24 3.73 -6.36
N ILE A 53 3.38 3.04 -5.60
CA ILE A 53 1.93 3.13 -5.83
C ILE A 53 1.39 4.52 -5.50
N ASN A 54 1.90 5.17 -4.45
CA ASN A 54 1.51 6.53 -4.12
C ASN A 54 1.94 7.54 -5.19
N ALA A 55 3.13 7.37 -5.78
CA ALA A 55 3.56 8.16 -6.92
C ALA A 55 2.66 7.93 -8.14
N TRP A 56 2.36 6.67 -8.47
CA TRP A 56 1.49 6.33 -9.58
C TRP A 56 0.07 6.88 -9.42
N ASN A 57 -0.50 6.80 -8.22
CA ASN A 57 -1.79 7.37 -7.89
C ASN A 57 -1.80 8.90 -8.11
N ARG A 58 -0.76 9.60 -7.65
CA ARG A 58 -0.62 11.06 -7.85
C ARG A 58 -0.51 11.43 -9.33
N LEU A 59 0.24 10.66 -10.11
CA LEU A 59 0.34 10.86 -11.57
C LEU A 59 -0.99 10.62 -12.27
N SER A 60 -1.71 9.55 -11.91
CA SER A 60 -2.99 9.21 -12.53
C SER A 60 -4.06 10.26 -12.24
N ILE A 61 -4.12 10.74 -10.98
CA ILE A 61 -5.04 11.79 -10.55
C ILE A 61 -4.71 13.12 -11.25
N SER A 62 -3.44 13.51 -11.31
CA SER A 62 -3.04 14.76 -11.98
C SER A 62 -3.31 14.73 -13.49
N ALA A 63 -3.17 13.56 -14.12
CA ALA A 63 -3.50 13.32 -15.52
C ALA A 63 -5.01 13.10 -15.79
N ARG A 64 -5.86 13.10 -14.75
CA ARG A 64 -7.31 12.83 -14.85
C ARG A 64 -7.64 11.48 -15.52
N ILE A 65 -6.79 10.47 -15.33
CA ILE A 65 -7.02 9.12 -15.85
C ILE A 65 -8.19 8.50 -15.07
N VAL A 66 -9.24 8.08 -15.79
CA VAL A 66 -10.40 7.39 -15.21
C VAL A 66 -10.09 5.89 -15.08
N ALA A 67 -9.98 5.40 -13.85
CA ALA A 67 -9.88 3.97 -13.60
C ALA A 67 -11.22 3.27 -13.90
N GLY A 68 -11.18 2.09 -14.52
CA GLY A 68 -12.37 1.25 -14.71
C GLY A 68 -13.18 1.49 -15.98
N ALA A 69 -12.61 2.14 -17.01
CA ALA A 69 -13.24 2.23 -18.34
C ALA A 69 -13.34 0.87 -19.09
N TYR A 70 -12.87 -0.22 -18.47
CA TYR A 70 -13.01 -1.56 -19.00
C TYR A 70 -14.45 -2.06 -18.80
N GLN A 71 -15.22 -2.11 -19.89
CA GLN A 71 -16.46 -2.86 -19.96
C GLN A 71 -16.14 -4.24 -20.56
N PRO A 72 -16.21 -5.34 -19.77
CA PRO A 72 -16.09 -6.67 -20.35
C PRO A 72 -17.24 -6.87 -21.34
N ALA A 73 -16.92 -7.43 -22.51
CA ALA A 73 -17.94 -7.81 -23.46
C ALA A 73 -18.91 -8.79 -22.78
N ILE A 74 -20.21 -8.48 -22.82
CA ILE A 74 -21.24 -9.39 -22.32
C ILE A 74 -21.18 -10.61 -23.25
N ALA A 75 -20.74 -11.75 -22.72
CA ALA A 75 -20.73 -13.00 -23.47
C ALA A 75 -22.18 -13.43 -23.69
N THR A 76 -22.74 -13.12 -24.86
CA THR A 76 -24.06 -13.60 -25.28
C THR A 76 -23.94 -15.11 -25.51
N THR A 77 -24.58 -15.89 -24.62
CA THR A 77 -24.81 -17.33 -24.80
C THR A 77 -26.09 -17.53 -25.60
#